data_AF-A0A380K299-F1
#
_entry.id   AF-A0A380K299-F1
#
_cell.length_a   1.000
_cell.length_b   1.000
_cell.length_c   1.000
_cell.angle_alpha   90.00
_cell.angle_beta   90.00
_cell.angle_gamma   90.00
#
_symmetry.space_group_name_H-M   'P 1'
#
loop_
_entity.id
_entity.type
_entity.pdbx_description
1 polymer ?
#
loop_
_entity_poly.entity_id
_entity_poly.type
_entity_poly.pdbx_seq_one_letter_code
_entity_poly.pdbx_strand_id
1 'polypeptide(L)'
;MKRHEIRELLLKLKRKVRNNEFYAVARGKGKTPAEPLIIKFVVANLTVGDFNKKELDHNGSGEFIFVFITKNGHAFYIKFKFVVEKGIELVKFISFHHSKH
;
A
#
# COMPACT_ATOMS: atom_id res chain seq x y z
N MET A 1 -8.34 2.64 13.95
CA MET A 1 -7.98 4.01 13.51
C MET A 1 -9.28 4.77 13.26
N LYS A 2 -9.34 6.03 13.65
CA LYS A 2 -10.45 6.95 13.38
C LYS A 2 -10.48 7.33 11.91
N ARG A 3 -11.66 7.69 11.39
CA ARG A 3 -11.87 8.01 9.96
C ARG A 3 -10.96 9.13 9.45
N HIS A 4 -10.67 10.15 10.26
CA HIS A 4 -9.78 11.24 9.88
C HIS A 4 -8.32 10.79 9.77
N GLU A 5 -7.84 9.92 10.65
CA GLU A 5 -6.48 9.36 10.57
C GLU A 5 -6.28 8.54 9.28
N ILE A 6 -7.33 7.81 8.86
CA ILE A 6 -7.31 7.05 7.60
C ILE A 6 -7.28 8.01 6.40
N ARG A 7 -7.98 9.15 6.46
CA ARG A 7 -7.91 10.19 5.41
C ARG A 7 -6.49 10.75 5.28
N GLU A 8 -5.85 11.11 6.39
CA GLU A 8 -4.47 11.61 6.39
C GLU A 8 -3.48 10.57 5.84
N LEU A 9 -3.61 9.31 6.29
CA LEU A 9 -2.84 8.18 5.76
C LEU A 9 -3.00 8.06 4.24
N LEU A 10 -4.24 8.13 3.76
CA LEU A 10 -4.55 7.99 2.35
C LEU A 10 -4.03 9.17 1.52
N LEU A 11 -4.14 10.40 2.01
CA LEU A 11 -3.56 11.59 1.38
C LEU A 11 -2.04 11.46 1.25
N LYS A 12 -1.37 11.02 2.32
CA LYS A 12 0.07 10.76 2.34
C LYS A 12 0.45 9.67 1.31
N LEU A 13 -0.25 8.54 1.32
CA LEU A 13 -0.04 7.45 0.37
C LEU A 13 -0.17 7.93 -1.08
N LYS A 14 -1.28 8.61 -1.42
CA LYS A 14 -1.53 9.12 -2.78
C LYS A 14 -0.44 10.10 -3.23
N ARG A 15 0.00 11.01 -2.35
CA ARG A 15 1.08 11.96 -2.64
C ARG A 15 2.39 11.23 -2.97
N LYS A 16 2.80 10.28 -2.13
CA LYS A 16 4.03 9.49 -2.33
C LYS A 16 3.99 8.72 -3.65
N VAL A 17 2.87 8.05 -3.95
CA VAL A 17 2.72 7.28 -5.20
C VAL A 17 2.72 8.19 -6.43
N ARG A 18 2.07 9.35 -6.36
CA ARG A 18 2.07 10.34 -7.44
C ARG A 18 3.49 10.84 -7.75
N ASN A 19 4.31 11.02 -6.72
CA ASN A 19 5.70 11.49 -6.84
C ASN A 19 6.71 10.39 -7.22
N ASN A 20 6.27 9.15 -7.49
CA ASN A 20 7.14 7.98 -7.66
C ASN A 20 8.00 7.63 -6.44
N GLU A 21 7.60 8.06 -5.23
CA GLU A 21 8.28 7.77 -3.96
C GLU A 21 7.80 6.42 -3.39
N PHE A 22 7.87 5.37 -4.20
CA PHE A 22 7.42 4.04 -3.83
C PHE A 22 8.13 2.93 -4.59
N TYR A 23 8.08 1.72 -4.05
CA TYR A 23 8.46 0.50 -4.75
C TYR A 23 7.61 -0.68 -4.29
N ALA A 24 7.54 -1.71 -5.12
CA ALA A 24 6.84 -2.96 -4.80
C ALA A 24 7.84 -4.11 -4.71
N VAL A 25 7.61 -5.01 -3.74
CA VAL A 25 8.45 -6.19 -3.59
C VAL A 25 7.91 -7.36 -4.41
N ALA A 26 8.82 -8.12 -5.03
CA ALA A 26 8.51 -9.43 -5.59
C ALA A 26 8.39 -10.44 -4.44
N ARG A 27 7.22 -11.09 -4.29
CA ARG A 27 7.03 -12.13 -3.26
C ARG A 27 7.18 -13.54 -3.83
N GLY A 28 8.37 -14.09 -3.72
CA GLY A 28 8.70 -15.47 -4.11
C GLY A 28 9.55 -15.56 -5.38
N LYS A 29 10.22 -16.70 -5.56
CA LYS A 29 11.11 -16.95 -6.72
C LYS A 29 10.30 -16.87 -8.02
N GLY A 30 10.75 -16.03 -8.95
CA GLY A 30 10.14 -15.89 -10.28
C GLY A 30 8.85 -15.04 -10.33
N LYS A 31 8.44 -14.38 -9.25
CA LYS A 31 7.30 -13.44 -9.31
C LYS A 31 7.77 -12.04 -9.64
N THR A 32 6.99 -11.34 -10.45
CA THR A 32 7.19 -9.91 -10.72
C THR A 32 6.48 -9.07 -9.67
N PRO A 33 7.07 -7.94 -9.24
CA PRO A 33 6.34 -6.92 -8.50
C PRO A 33 5.17 -6.38 -9.34
N ALA A 34 4.16 -5.82 -8.68
CA ALA A 34 3.10 -5.12 -9.38
C ALA A 34 3.68 -3.93 -10.18
N GLU A 35 3.17 -3.74 -11.39
CA GLU A 35 3.65 -2.69 -12.28
C GLU A 35 3.35 -1.30 -11.69
N PRO A 36 4.30 -0.34 -11.77
CA PRO A 36 4.10 1.01 -11.23
C PRO A 36 2.86 1.72 -11.75
N LEU A 37 2.47 1.50 -13.01
CA LEU A 37 1.28 2.10 -13.60
C LEU A 37 -0.01 1.58 -12.96
N ILE A 38 -0.09 0.26 -12.71
CA ILE A 38 -1.22 -0.36 -12.00
C ILE A 38 -1.31 0.18 -10.58
N ILE A 39 -0.18 0.27 -9.87
CA ILE A 39 -0.14 0.81 -8.51
C ILE A 39 -0.67 2.23 -8.47
N LYS A 40 -0.20 3.11 -9.37
CA LYS A 40 -0.67 4.50 -9.47
C LYS A 40 -2.16 4.58 -9.72
N PHE A 41 -2.66 3.81 -10.68
CA PHE A 41 -4.08 3.80 -11.03
C PHE A 41 -4.95 3.38 -9.84
N VAL A 42 -4.64 2.26 -9.21
CA VAL A 42 -5.43 1.72 -8.10
C VAL A 42 -5.33 2.63 -6.86
N VAL A 43 -4.13 3.10 -6.50
CA VAL A 43 -3.96 3.98 -5.33
C VAL A 43 -4.66 5.32 -5.50
N ALA A 44 -4.68 5.89 -6.72
CA ALA A 44 -5.42 7.12 -7.00
C ALA A 44 -6.92 6.97 -6.70
N ASN A 45 -7.49 5.78 -6.96
CA ASN A 45 -8.90 5.46 -6.79
C ASN A 45 -9.27 4.96 -5.38
N LEU A 46 -8.31 4.74 -4.48
CA LEU A 46 -8.60 4.32 -3.11
C LEU A 46 -9.45 5.34 -2.35
N THR A 47 -10.35 4.82 -1.53
CA THR A 47 -11.20 5.57 -0.62
C THR A 47 -10.93 5.15 0.82
N VAL A 48 -11.47 5.92 1.77
CA VAL A 48 -11.40 5.58 3.20
C VAL A 48 -12.15 4.28 3.52
N GLY A 49 -13.17 3.94 2.73
CA GLY A 49 -13.96 2.71 2.90
C GLY A 49 -13.21 1.44 2.52
N ASP A 50 -12.13 1.56 1.75
CA ASP A 50 -11.27 0.45 1.37
C ASP A 50 -10.26 0.10 2.48
N PHE A 51 -10.13 0.92 3.53
CA PHE A 51 -9.25 0.62 4.65
C PHE A 51 -9.76 -0.61 5.42
N ASN A 52 -8.91 -1.62 5.52
CA ASN A 52 -9.24 -2.87 6.21
C ASN A 52 -8.66 -2.89 7.62
N LYS A 53 -7.34 -2.71 7.77
CA LYS A 53 -6.69 -2.77 9.08
C LYS A 53 -5.31 -2.10 9.10
N LYS A 54 -4.87 -1.79 10.33
CA LYS A 54 -3.50 -1.44 10.70
C LYS A 54 -2.98 -2.57 11.59
N GLU A 55 -1.81 -3.10 11.28
CA GLU A 55 -1.18 -4.18 12.04
C GLU A 55 0.32 -3.88 12.23
N LEU A 56 0.98 -4.59 13.15
CA LEU A 56 2.42 -4.50 13.32
C LEU A 56 3.13 -5.42 12.31
N ASP A 57 4.28 -4.99 11.81
CA ASP A 57 5.19 -5.84 11.05
C ASP A 57 5.95 -6.79 11.98
N HIS A 58 5.31 -7.90 12.35
CA HIS A 58 5.88 -8.90 13.26
C HIS A 58 7.14 -9.59 12.72
N ASN A 59 7.35 -9.59 11.40
CA ASN A 59 8.51 -10.20 10.75
C ASN A 59 9.56 -9.15 10.33
N GLY A 60 9.42 -7.90 10.79
CA GLY A 60 10.27 -6.77 10.40
C GLY A 60 10.69 -5.90 11.58
N SER A 61 10.85 -4.59 11.35
CA SER A 61 11.36 -3.59 12.30
C SER A 61 10.34 -3.10 13.34
N GLY A 62 9.16 -3.75 13.47
CA GLY A 62 8.08 -3.29 14.34
C GLY A 62 7.29 -2.08 13.81
N GLU A 63 7.50 -1.70 12.55
CA GLU A 63 6.74 -0.66 11.86
C GLU A 63 5.26 -1.06 11.67
N PHE A 64 4.39 -0.07 11.51
CA PHE A 64 3.00 -0.32 11.15
C PHE A 64 2.84 -0.66 9.68
N ILE A 65 2.07 -1.71 9.42
CA ILE A 65 1.58 -2.08 8.11
C ILE A 65 0.12 -1.67 7.98
N PHE A 66 -0.22 -1.12 6.82
CA PHE A 66 -1.57 -0.74 6.47
C PHE A 66 -2.09 -1.65 5.36
N VAL A 67 -3.34 -2.07 5.51
CA VAL A 67 -4.01 -2.95 4.56
C VAL A 67 -5.27 -2.26 4.03
N PHE A 68 -5.36 -2.17 2.70
CA PHE A 68 -6.55 -1.76 1.97
C PHE A 68 -7.06 -2.91 1.10
N ILE A 69 -8.38 -3.05 1.00
CA ILE A 69 -9.05 -4.02 0.14
C ILE A 69 -10.13 -3.28 -0.65
N THR A 70 -9.98 -3.16 -1.96
CA THR A 70 -11.01 -2.55 -2.81
C THR A 70 -12.17 -3.51 -3.03
N LYS A 71 -13.40 -3.01 -3.10
CA LYS A 71 -14.62 -3.85 -3.21
C LYS A 71 -15.31 -3.81 -4.58
N ASN A 72 -14.91 -2.91 -5.49
CA ASN A 72 -15.63 -2.66 -6.73
C ASN A 72 -14.85 -3.14 -7.97
N GLY A 73 -15.47 -4.01 -8.78
CA GLY A 73 -15.02 -4.45 -10.11
C GLY A 73 -13.80 -5.37 -10.10
N HIS A 74 -12.65 -4.83 -9.69
CA HIS A 74 -11.41 -5.57 -9.53
C HIS A 74 -10.92 -5.34 -8.11
N ALA A 75 -11.30 -6.24 -7.20
CA ALA A 75 -10.83 -6.18 -5.82
C ALA A 75 -9.29 -6.31 -5.81
N PHE A 76 -8.61 -5.42 -5.12
CA PHE A 76 -7.16 -5.42 -4.90
C PHE A 76 -6.88 -5.57 -3.41
N TYR A 77 -5.97 -6.48 -3.08
CA TYR A 77 -5.37 -6.57 -1.76
C TYR A 77 -4.06 -5.77 -1.76
N ILE A 78 -4.01 -4.73 -0.95
CA ILE A 78 -2.90 -3.78 -0.89
C ILE A 78 -2.37 -3.76 0.53
N LYS A 79 -1.11 -4.16 0.70
CA LYS A 79 -0.39 -4.16 1.98
C LYS A 79 0.88 -3.34 1.83
N PHE A 80 1.04 -2.31 2.63
CA PHE A 80 2.19 -1.42 2.53
C PHE A 80 2.60 -0.84 3.89
N LYS A 81 3.82 -0.30 3.93
CA LYS A 81 4.33 0.50 5.04
C LYS A 81 5.17 1.66 4.53
N PHE A 82 5.37 2.66 5.37
CA PHE A 82 6.34 3.73 5.11
C PHE A 82 7.69 3.30 5.66
N VAL A 83 8.74 3.47 4.86
CA VAL A 83 10.12 3.16 5.24
C VAL A 83 11.00 4.37 4.94
N VAL A 84 12.07 4.56 5.69
CA VAL A 84 13.08 5.58 5.38
C VAL A 84 14.30 4.87 4.79
N GLU A 85 14.61 5.18 3.53
CA GLU A 85 15.79 4.68 2.85
C GLU A 85 16.68 5.85 2.46
N LYS A 86 17.92 5.85 2.94
CA LYS A 86 18.91 6.93 2.69
C LYS A 86 18.36 8.35 3.00
N GLY A 87 17.57 8.48 4.07
CA GLY A 87 16.96 9.74 4.50
C GLY A 87 15.68 10.14 3.76
N ILE A 88 15.23 9.33 2.80
CA ILE A 88 13.99 9.58 2.04
C ILE A 88 12.91 8.62 2.51
N GLU A 89 11.76 9.16 2.91
CA GLU A 89 10.60 8.35 3.23
C GLU A 89 9.91 7.84 1.94
N LEU A 90 9.83 6.53 1.78
CA LEU A 90 9.21 5.84 0.64
C LEU A 90 8.03 4.99 1.09
N VAL A 91 7.14 4.66 0.15
CA VAL A 91 6.11 3.63 0.33
C VAL A 91 6.64 2.29 -0.17
N LYS A 92 6.76 1.32 0.74
CA LYS A 92 7.05 -0.06 0.39
C LYS A 92 5.75 -0.86 0.28
N PHE A 93 5.39 -1.24 -0.94
CA PHE A 93 4.29 -2.19 -1.17
C PHE A 93 4.79 -3.62 -0.92
N ILE A 94 4.37 -4.18 0.20
CA ILE A 94 4.65 -5.56 0.61
C ILE A 94 3.77 -6.53 -0.19
N SER A 95 2.53 -6.15 -0.48
CA SER A 95 1.58 -6.94 -1.25
C SER A 95 0.77 -6.02 -2.13
N PHE A 96 0.66 -6.37 -3.41
CA PHE A 96 -0.19 -5.67 -4.35
C PHE A 96 -0.65 -6.66 -5.42
N HIS A 97 -1.88 -7.13 -5.30
CA HIS A 97 -2.45 -8.09 -6.25
C HIS A 97 -3.97 -8.03 -6.21
N HIS A 98 -4.62 -8.62 -7.21
CA HIS A 98 -6.05 -8.85 -7.14
C HIS A 98 -6.41 -9.66 -5.88
N SER A 99 -7.42 -9.23 -5.15
CA SER A 99 -8.02 -10.01 -4.08
C SER A 99 -8.70 -11.20 -4.74
N LYS A 100 -8.28 -12.41 -4.37
CA LYS A 100 -9.06 -13.59 -4.71
C LYS A 100 -10.34 -13.53 -3.87
N HIS A 101 -11.48 -13.67 -4.51
CA HIS A 101 -12.75 -13.93 -3.83
C HIS A 101 -12.66 -15.22 -3.03
#